data_AF-A0A355TBS4-F1
#
_entry.id   AF-A0A355TBS4-F1
#
_cell.length_a   1.000
_cell.length_b   1.000
_cell.length_c   1.000
_cell.angle_alpha   90.00
_cell.angle_beta   90.00
_cell.angle_gamma   90.00
#
_symmetry.space_group_name_H-M   'P 1'
#
loop_
_entity.id
_entity.type
_entity.pdbx_description
1 polymer ?
#
loop_
_entity_poly.entity_id
_entity_poly.type
_entity_poly.pdbx_seq_one_letter_code
_entity_poly.pdbx_strand_id
1 'polypeptide(L)'
;MKAPYFWYDKKSLMGLILAPLGILYRTGALLRRVFVSPVQASVPVICVGNIVAGGAGKTPTAIAIARVLQEQGGKPVFVTRGYGGNKKGPLRVDTTTHTAKDVGDEALLLANIAPCWIGRSRPQAIRFAQQEASHIILDDGLQNPTIAPDISLLVVDGAVGFGNRKLFPAGPLRETLHDAFSRVAAIVMIGEDKERVTYCLGKTVLRAKLVPSLPPTFLKEPKVLAFAGIGRPQKFYDSCKEAGLVIVQSNDFPDHHVYSAKNMKELTAAATKKDLSLITTAKDWIRIPETYRTDICVLEVDLVFEDADALNHVIQSSITASRAPS
;
A
#
# COMPACT_ATOMS: atom_id res chain seq x y z
N MET A 1 -5.50 -13.87 4.65
CA MET A 1 -5.07 -14.46 5.95
C MET A 1 -4.96 -13.32 6.95
N LYS A 2 -5.60 -13.40 8.12
CA LYS A 2 -5.41 -12.38 9.18
C LYS A 2 -4.00 -12.51 9.76
N ALA A 3 -3.33 -11.39 10.01
CA ALA A 3 -2.02 -11.41 10.64
C ALA A 3 -2.11 -12.05 12.04
N PRO A 4 -1.20 -12.98 12.41
CA PRO A 4 -1.22 -13.58 13.74
C PRO A 4 -1.08 -12.53 14.84
N TYR A 5 -1.88 -12.63 15.89
CA TYR A 5 -1.86 -11.68 17.02
C TYR A 5 -0.45 -11.56 17.65
N PHE A 6 0.25 -12.69 17.77
CA PHE A 6 1.57 -12.76 18.38
C PHE A 6 2.68 -12.00 17.62
N TRP A 7 2.42 -11.58 16.36
CA TRP A 7 3.34 -10.71 15.63
C TRP A 7 3.44 -9.31 16.22
N TYR A 8 2.45 -8.90 17.02
CA TYR A 8 2.41 -7.59 17.66
C TYR A 8 2.69 -7.66 19.17
N ASP A 9 2.88 -8.88 19.71
CA ASP A 9 3.34 -9.09 21.09
C ASP A 9 4.86 -9.33 21.12
N LYS A 10 5.59 -8.35 21.65
CA LYS A 10 7.06 -8.38 21.79
C LYS A 10 7.54 -9.52 22.72
N LYS A 11 6.68 -10.00 23.62
CA LYS A 11 7.01 -11.05 24.61
C LYS A 11 6.50 -12.44 24.20
N SER A 12 5.98 -12.58 22.98
CA SER A 12 5.41 -13.86 22.55
C SER A 12 6.42 -15.01 22.54
N LEU A 13 6.10 -16.08 23.28
CA LEU A 13 6.82 -17.36 23.25
C LEU A 13 6.77 -18.01 21.87
N MET A 14 5.63 -17.94 21.18
CA MET A 14 5.48 -18.48 19.82
C MET A 14 6.44 -17.77 18.84
N GLY A 15 6.58 -16.45 18.97
CA GLY A 15 7.56 -15.70 18.21
C GLY A 15 9.02 -16.06 18.56
N LEU A 16 9.31 -16.58 19.76
CA LEU A 16 10.66 -17.07 20.09
C LEU A 16 10.92 -18.44 19.44
N ILE A 17 9.95 -19.36 19.54
CA ILE A 17 10.02 -20.72 18.97
C ILE A 17 10.20 -20.67 17.45
N LEU A 18 9.51 -19.75 16.77
CA LEU A 18 9.57 -19.62 15.32
C LEU A 18 10.79 -18.83 14.82
N ALA A 19 11.56 -18.17 15.70
CA ALA A 19 12.67 -17.29 15.30
C ALA A 19 13.74 -17.98 14.42
N PRO A 20 14.13 -19.25 14.64
CA PRO A 20 15.07 -19.95 13.76
C PRO A 20 14.58 -20.06 12.32
N LEU A 21 13.27 -20.23 12.10
CA LEU A 21 12.69 -20.26 10.74
C LEU A 21 12.84 -18.91 10.03
N GLY A 22 12.86 -17.80 10.77
CA GLY A 22 13.12 -16.48 10.23
C GLY A 22 14.54 -16.34 9.67
N ILE A 23 15.52 -17.05 10.23
CA ILE A 23 16.90 -17.06 9.71
C ILE A 23 16.93 -17.76 8.35
N LEU A 24 16.28 -18.93 8.23
CA LEU A 24 16.16 -19.65 6.95
C LEU A 24 15.44 -18.83 5.88
N TYR A 25 14.41 -18.07 6.28
CA TYR A 25 13.72 -17.15 5.39
C TYR A 25 14.65 -16.04 4.89
N ARG A 26 15.46 -15.44 5.78
CA ARG A 26 16.45 -14.42 5.42
C ARG A 26 17.51 -14.94 4.47
N THR A 27 18.06 -16.13 4.72
CA THR A 27 19.12 -16.69 3.86
C THR A 27 18.60 -16.90 2.44
N GLY A 28 17.39 -17.43 2.25
CA GLY A 28 16.76 -17.52 0.93
C GLY A 28 16.60 -16.17 0.23
N ALA A 29 16.20 -15.13 0.97
CA ALA A 29 16.07 -13.77 0.43
C ALA A 29 17.42 -13.16 0.03
N LEU A 30 18.48 -13.38 0.81
CA LEU A 30 19.84 -12.91 0.52
C LEU A 30 20.44 -13.63 -0.68
N LEU A 31 20.31 -14.96 -0.74
CA LEU A 31 20.78 -15.75 -1.90
C LEU A 31 20.13 -15.24 -3.19
N ARG A 32 18.82 -15.02 -3.16
CA ARG A 32 18.11 -14.45 -4.32
C ARG A 32 18.64 -13.09 -4.75
N ARG A 33 19.12 -12.25 -3.84
CA ARG A 33 19.75 -10.94 -4.16
C ARG A 33 21.10 -11.14 -4.85
N VAL A 34 21.92 -12.06 -4.36
CA VAL A 34 23.26 -12.33 -4.92
C VAL A 34 23.18 -12.87 -6.35
N PHE A 35 22.16 -13.68 -6.67
CA PHE A 35 22.01 -14.30 -8.00
C PHE A 35 21.25 -13.43 -9.02
N VAL A 36 20.93 -12.17 -8.70
CA VAL A 36 20.12 -11.31 -9.58
C VAL A 36 20.89 -10.05 -9.91
N SER A 37 21.10 -9.79 -11.21
CA SER A 37 21.56 -8.49 -11.70
C SER A 37 20.37 -7.54 -11.82
N PRO A 38 20.35 -6.41 -11.08
CA PRO A 38 19.28 -5.43 -11.17
C PRO A 38 19.27 -4.73 -12.54
N VAL A 39 18.08 -4.45 -13.06
CA VAL A 39 17.90 -3.62 -14.26
C VAL A 39 17.73 -2.16 -13.84
N GLN A 40 18.51 -1.27 -14.46
CA GLN A 40 18.35 0.18 -14.38
C GLN A 40 17.36 0.62 -15.46
N ALA A 41 16.39 1.46 -15.11
CA ALA A 41 15.47 2.07 -16.08
C ALA A 41 16.08 3.34 -16.70
N SER A 42 15.68 3.68 -17.93
CA SER A 42 16.12 4.92 -18.58
C SER A 42 15.61 6.18 -17.87
N VAL A 43 14.49 6.09 -17.16
CA VAL A 43 13.86 7.19 -16.41
C VAL A 43 13.89 6.93 -14.90
N PRO A 44 13.84 7.97 -14.05
CA PRO A 44 13.87 7.82 -12.60
C PRO A 44 12.84 6.82 -12.05
N VAL A 45 13.28 5.96 -11.14
CA VAL A 45 12.45 4.93 -10.48
C VAL A 45 12.37 5.21 -8.98
N ILE A 46 11.17 5.50 -8.51
CA ILE A 46 10.82 5.72 -7.11
C ILE A 46 10.18 4.44 -6.57
N CYS A 47 10.84 3.79 -5.64
CA CYS A 47 10.33 2.58 -4.98
C CYS A 47 9.62 2.94 -3.68
N VAL A 48 8.33 2.61 -3.59
CA VAL A 48 7.54 2.73 -2.36
C VAL A 48 7.31 1.33 -1.82
N GLY A 49 7.65 1.09 -0.57
CA GLY A 49 7.37 -0.21 0.02
C GLY A 49 7.35 -0.21 1.53
N ASN A 50 7.04 -1.37 2.09
CA ASN A 50 7.11 -1.62 3.51
C ASN A 50 7.92 -2.89 3.78
N ILE A 51 8.27 -3.12 5.03
CA ILE A 51 8.95 -4.36 5.46
C ILE A 51 8.09 -5.22 6.37
N VAL A 52 6.86 -4.79 6.66
CA VAL A 52 5.90 -5.49 7.53
C VAL A 52 4.84 -6.14 6.65
N ALA A 53 4.49 -7.40 6.92
CA ALA A 53 3.37 -8.05 6.28
C ALA A 53 2.04 -7.41 6.74
N GLY A 54 1.43 -6.58 5.87
CA GLY A 54 0.16 -5.91 6.12
C GLY A 54 0.02 -4.55 5.42
N GLY A 55 -1.12 -3.89 5.65
CA GLY A 55 -1.45 -2.57 5.09
C GLY A 55 -0.74 -1.42 5.81
N ALA A 56 0.49 -1.11 5.39
CA ALA A 56 1.27 0.00 5.92
C ALA A 56 0.96 1.36 5.27
N GLY A 57 0.10 1.44 4.26
CA GLY A 57 -0.21 2.69 3.55
C GLY A 57 0.64 2.96 2.31
N LYS A 58 1.23 1.90 1.71
CA LYS A 58 2.05 2.01 0.49
C LYS A 58 1.29 2.61 -0.69
N THR A 59 0.14 2.05 -1.04
CA THR A 59 -0.66 2.50 -2.18
C THR A 59 -1.08 3.98 -2.04
N PRO A 60 -1.61 4.46 -0.89
CA PRO A 60 -1.82 5.90 -0.67
C PRO A 60 -0.54 6.74 -0.80
N THR A 61 0.61 6.24 -0.31
CA THR A 61 1.90 6.94 -0.45
C THR A 61 2.32 7.07 -1.91
N ALA A 62 2.19 5.99 -2.69
CA ALA A 62 2.51 5.98 -4.12
C ALA A 62 1.62 6.98 -4.89
N ILE A 63 0.32 7.04 -4.56
CA ILE A 63 -0.63 8.00 -5.15
C ILE A 63 -0.25 9.43 -4.80
N ALA A 64 0.06 9.73 -3.54
CA ALA A 64 0.45 11.06 -3.12
C ALA A 64 1.72 11.53 -3.84
N ILE A 65 2.73 10.66 -3.96
CA ILE A 65 3.96 10.96 -4.73
C ILE A 65 3.64 11.21 -6.21
N ALA A 66 2.77 10.40 -6.82
CA ALA A 66 2.38 10.60 -8.21
C ALA A 66 1.69 11.95 -8.42
N ARG A 67 0.78 12.35 -7.53
CA ARG A 67 0.10 13.66 -7.61
C ARG A 67 1.09 14.81 -7.51
N VAL A 68 2.01 14.77 -6.55
CA VAL A 68 3.07 15.79 -6.43
C VAL A 68 3.92 15.89 -7.70
N LEU A 69 4.28 14.76 -8.32
CA LEU A 69 5.00 14.76 -9.59
C LEU A 69 4.16 15.28 -10.76
N GLN A 70 2.86 14.99 -10.79
CA GLN A 70 1.93 15.51 -11.80
C GLN A 70 1.77 17.04 -11.70
N GLU A 71 1.67 17.57 -10.48
CA GLU A 71 1.60 19.01 -10.22
C GLU A 71 2.86 19.75 -10.72
N GLN A 72 4.00 19.07 -10.75
CA GLN A 72 5.25 19.56 -11.33
C GLN A 72 5.34 19.38 -12.87
N GLY A 73 4.25 18.97 -13.53
CA GLY A 73 4.20 18.70 -14.97
C GLY A 73 4.80 17.34 -15.37
N GLY A 74 5.12 16.48 -14.39
CA GLY A 74 5.60 15.13 -14.62
C GLY A 74 4.51 14.18 -15.13
N LYS A 75 4.95 13.11 -15.78
CA LYS A 75 4.15 11.97 -16.21
C LYS A 75 4.58 10.73 -15.42
N PRO A 76 4.12 10.55 -14.16
CA PRO A 76 4.42 9.35 -13.40
C PRO A 76 3.67 8.15 -13.97
N VAL A 77 4.29 6.97 -13.90
CA VAL A 77 3.67 5.70 -14.29
C VAL A 77 3.89 4.69 -13.18
N PHE A 78 2.83 4.03 -12.77
CA PHE A 78 2.90 2.98 -11.76
C PHE A 78 3.37 1.66 -12.38
N VAL A 79 4.18 0.92 -11.64
CA VAL A 79 4.48 -0.48 -11.95
C VAL A 79 4.21 -1.31 -10.71
N THR A 80 3.36 -2.33 -10.86
CA THR A 80 3.03 -3.28 -9.79
C THR A 80 3.14 -4.72 -10.30
N ARG A 81 3.08 -5.68 -9.37
CA ARG A 81 3.07 -7.10 -9.70
C ARG A 81 1.74 -7.56 -10.31
N GLY A 82 0.64 -6.84 -10.04
CA GLY A 82 -0.73 -7.30 -10.33
C GLY A 82 -1.16 -8.43 -9.39
N TYR A 83 -0.93 -8.26 -8.08
CA TYR A 83 -1.27 -9.28 -7.08
C TYR A 83 -2.78 -9.54 -7.05
N GLY A 84 -3.18 -10.81 -6.90
CA GLY A 84 -4.58 -11.22 -6.96
C GLY A 84 -5.17 -11.34 -8.38
N GLY A 85 -4.53 -10.74 -9.39
CA GLY A 85 -4.93 -10.85 -10.80
C GLY A 85 -4.47 -12.13 -11.49
N ASN A 86 -5.21 -12.52 -12.55
CA ASN A 86 -4.88 -13.68 -13.38
C ASN A 86 -3.91 -13.35 -14.53
N LYS A 87 -3.87 -12.09 -15.01
CA LYS A 87 -3.00 -11.66 -16.10
C LYS A 87 -1.56 -11.53 -15.58
N LYS A 88 -0.61 -12.08 -16.34
CA LYS A 88 0.80 -12.14 -15.91
C LYS A 88 1.62 -10.88 -16.25
N GLY A 89 1.14 -10.09 -17.21
CA GLY A 89 1.87 -8.95 -17.79
C GLY A 89 3.08 -9.38 -18.64
N PRO A 90 3.85 -8.43 -19.20
CA PRO A 90 3.67 -6.98 -19.08
C PRO A 90 2.36 -6.53 -19.75
N LEU A 91 1.56 -5.73 -19.03
CA LEU A 91 0.26 -5.27 -19.51
C LEU A 91 -0.04 -3.90 -18.92
N ARG A 92 -0.41 -2.94 -19.77
CA ARG A 92 -0.97 -1.66 -19.34
C ARG A 92 -2.40 -1.88 -18.89
N VAL A 93 -2.73 -1.44 -17.69
CA VAL A 93 -4.07 -1.53 -17.13
C VAL A 93 -4.99 -0.58 -17.89
N ASP A 94 -6.21 -1.06 -18.17
CA ASP A 94 -7.28 -0.31 -18.80
C ASP A 94 -8.48 -0.47 -17.86
N THR A 95 -8.89 0.63 -17.23
CA THR A 95 -9.94 0.64 -16.21
C THR A 95 -11.34 0.46 -16.79
N THR A 96 -11.48 0.54 -18.11
CA THR A 96 -12.76 0.32 -18.81
C THR A 96 -13.02 -1.14 -19.14
N THR A 97 -11.96 -1.93 -19.35
CA THR A 97 -12.06 -3.33 -19.80
C THR A 97 -11.53 -4.34 -18.78
N HIS A 98 -10.58 -3.95 -17.92
CA HIS A 98 -9.99 -4.87 -16.94
C HIS A 98 -10.72 -4.79 -15.59
N THR A 99 -10.84 -5.96 -14.96
CA THR A 99 -11.40 -6.11 -13.62
C THR A 99 -10.33 -6.43 -12.58
N ALA A 100 -10.68 -6.38 -11.29
CA ALA A 100 -9.76 -6.78 -10.20
C ALA A 100 -9.26 -8.23 -10.35
N LYS A 101 -10.08 -9.10 -10.96
CA LYS A 101 -9.69 -10.49 -11.25
C LYS A 101 -8.63 -10.58 -12.34
N ASP A 102 -8.59 -9.60 -13.25
CA ASP A 102 -7.64 -9.59 -14.35
C ASP A 102 -6.28 -9.08 -13.88
N VAL A 103 -6.27 -7.91 -13.25
CA VAL A 103 -5.03 -7.15 -13.01
C VAL A 103 -4.70 -6.94 -11.53
N GLY A 104 -5.61 -7.30 -10.62
CA GLY A 104 -5.52 -6.98 -9.20
C GLY A 104 -6.23 -5.66 -8.86
N ASP A 105 -6.73 -5.57 -7.63
CA ASP A 105 -7.43 -4.40 -7.09
C ASP A 105 -6.52 -3.17 -6.97
N GLU A 106 -5.30 -3.34 -6.46
CA GLU A 106 -4.32 -2.25 -6.34
C GLU A 106 -3.94 -1.68 -7.70
N ALA A 107 -3.81 -2.53 -8.72
CA ALA A 107 -3.46 -2.08 -10.07
C ALA A 107 -4.55 -1.19 -10.70
N LEU A 108 -5.82 -1.54 -10.50
CA LEU A 108 -6.96 -0.71 -10.95
C LEU A 108 -7.02 0.61 -10.17
N LEU A 109 -6.80 0.57 -8.86
CA LEU A 109 -6.82 1.77 -8.03
C LEU A 109 -5.74 2.77 -8.49
N LEU A 110 -4.52 2.29 -8.74
CA LEU A 110 -3.43 3.09 -9.27
C LEU A 110 -3.72 3.61 -10.69
N ALA A 111 -4.33 2.79 -11.55
CA ALA A 111 -4.66 3.14 -12.93
C ALA A 111 -5.68 4.28 -13.06
N ASN A 112 -6.52 4.50 -12.02
CA ASN A 112 -7.43 5.64 -11.96
C ASN A 112 -6.72 6.98 -11.71
N ILE A 113 -5.45 6.96 -11.26
CA ILE A 113 -4.66 8.16 -10.95
C ILE A 113 -3.65 8.48 -12.06
N ALA A 114 -2.95 7.45 -12.55
CA ALA A 114 -1.95 7.58 -13.61
C ALA A 114 -1.80 6.23 -14.34
N PRO A 115 -1.19 6.17 -15.54
CA PRO A 115 -0.96 4.91 -16.23
C PRO A 115 -0.30 3.88 -15.32
N CYS A 116 -0.76 2.65 -15.36
CA CYS A 116 -0.30 1.57 -14.50
C CYS A 116 0.02 0.33 -15.33
N TRP A 117 1.20 -0.24 -15.11
CA TRP A 117 1.64 -1.48 -15.74
C TRP A 117 1.74 -2.59 -14.70
N ILE A 118 1.17 -3.75 -15.02
CA ILE A 118 1.37 -4.97 -14.23
C ILE A 118 2.43 -5.86 -14.87
N GLY A 119 3.19 -6.57 -14.04
CA GLY A 119 4.09 -7.63 -14.49
C GLY A 119 4.63 -8.51 -13.39
N ARG A 120 4.51 -9.83 -13.56
CA ARG A 120 5.23 -10.80 -12.71
C ARG A 120 6.74 -10.66 -12.83
N SER A 121 7.23 -10.21 -13.99
CA SER A 121 8.59 -9.71 -14.18
C SER A 121 8.56 -8.18 -14.16
N ARG A 122 9.05 -7.58 -13.08
CA ARG A 122 9.19 -6.11 -12.98
C ARG A 122 10.11 -5.55 -14.07
N PRO A 123 11.26 -6.18 -14.42
CA PRO A 123 12.09 -5.70 -15.52
C PRO A 123 11.31 -5.57 -16.84
N GLN A 124 10.46 -6.56 -17.16
CA GLN A 124 9.66 -6.50 -18.39
C GLN A 124 8.62 -5.38 -18.32
N ALA A 125 7.90 -5.23 -17.20
CA ALA A 125 6.93 -4.14 -17.05
C ALA A 125 7.59 -2.75 -17.14
N ILE A 126 8.76 -2.57 -16.52
CA ILE A 126 9.52 -1.31 -16.59
C ILE A 126 9.94 -0.97 -18.02
N ARG A 127 10.37 -1.94 -18.82
CA ARG A 127 10.75 -1.70 -20.23
C ARG A 127 9.64 -1.07 -21.07
N PHE A 128 8.38 -1.39 -20.77
CA PHE A 128 7.23 -0.77 -21.42
C PHE A 128 6.84 0.55 -20.73
N ALA A 129 6.78 0.57 -19.40
CA ALA A 129 6.41 1.77 -18.63
C ALA A 129 7.33 2.97 -18.94
N GLN A 130 8.64 2.76 -19.07
CA GLN A 130 9.61 3.83 -19.34
C GLN A 130 9.44 4.50 -20.72
N GLN A 131 8.63 3.95 -21.62
CA GLN A 131 8.36 4.54 -22.94
C GLN A 131 7.34 5.68 -22.86
N GLU A 132 6.47 5.69 -21.85
CA GLU A 132 5.48 6.76 -21.63
C GLU A 132 5.73 7.56 -20.33
N ALA A 133 6.62 7.08 -19.47
CA ALA A 133 6.92 7.66 -18.17
C ALA A 133 8.00 8.74 -18.22
N SER A 134 7.81 9.81 -17.45
CA SER A 134 8.91 10.64 -16.96
C SER A 134 9.52 10.08 -15.67
N HIS A 135 8.71 9.39 -14.87
CA HIS A 135 9.07 8.79 -13.59
C HIS A 135 8.29 7.48 -13.43
N ILE A 136 8.94 6.45 -12.92
CA ILE A 136 8.28 5.19 -12.58
C ILE A 136 8.12 5.10 -11.07
N ILE A 137 6.92 4.76 -10.61
CA ILE A 137 6.64 4.50 -9.19
C ILE A 137 6.36 3.01 -9.00
N LEU A 138 7.19 2.33 -8.20
CA LEU A 138 6.97 0.93 -7.82
C LEU A 138 6.14 0.87 -6.55
N ASP A 139 4.93 0.30 -6.61
CA ASP A 139 4.14 -0.04 -5.41
C ASP A 139 4.52 -1.46 -4.92
N ASP A 140 4.99 -1.56 -3.67
CA ASP A 140 5.52 -2.78 -3.02
C ASP A 140 6.82 -3.33 -3.65
N GLY A 141 7.76 -2.44 -3.99
CA GLY A 141 9.00 -2.79 -4.68
C GLY A 141 10.20 -3.20 -3.80
N LEU A 142 10.20 -2.89 -2.49
CA LEU A 142 11.42 -2.95 -1.65
C LEU A 142 12.11 -4.31 -1.59
N GLN A 143 11.35 -5.41 -1.64
CA GLN A 143 11.89 -6.76 -1.60
C GLN A 143 12.32 -7.29 -2.98
N ASN A 144 12.12 -6.53 -4.05
CA ASN A 144 12.42 -7.00 -5.39
C ASN A 144 13.86 -6.65 -5.80
N PRO A 145 14.78 -7.63 -5.91
CA PRO A 145 16.17 -7.36 -6.28
C PRO A 145 16.38 -7.12 -7.77
N THR A 146 15.36 -7.35 -8.61
CA THR A 146 15.52 -7.32 -10.07
C THR A 146 15.55 -5.92 -10.66
N ILE A 147 15.26 -4.88 -9.86
CA ILE A 147 15.24 -3.48 -10.29
C ILE A 147 16.17 -2.70 -9.37
N ALA A 148 16.96 -1.81 -9.94
CA ALA A 148 17.70 -0.79 -9.21
C ALA A 148 16.88 0.51 -9.19
N PRO A 149 16.20 0.83 -8.06
CA PRO A 149 15.52 2.11 -7.93
C PRO A 149 16.50 3.24 -7.65
N ASP A 150 16.22 4.43 -8.18
CA ASP A 150 17.00 5.65 -7.90
C ASP A 150 16.75 6.15 -6.48
N ILE A 151 15.53 5.93 -5.96
CA ILE A 151 15.18 6.19 -4.56
C ILE A 151 14.24 5.11 -4.04
N SER A 152 14.48 4.69 -2.80
CA SER A 152 13.58 3.80 -2.06
C SER A 152 13.06 4.49 -0.80
N LEU A 153 11.74 4.50 -0.63
CA LEU A 153 11.03 5.06 0.51
C LEU A 153 10.40 3.94 1.34
N LEU A 154 10.70 3.92 2.63
CA LEU A 154 10.11 2.97 3.56
C LEU A 154 8.85 3.55 4.20
N VAL A 155 7.70 2.98 3.87
CA VAL A 155 6.43 3.36 4.49
C VAL A 155 6.26 2.61 5.80
N VAL A 156 6.07 3.37 6.87
CA VAL A 156 5.82 2.87 8.22
C VAL A 156 4.52 3.46 8.74
N ASP A 157 3.68 2.60 9.27
CA ASP A 157 2.51 3.02 10.02
C ASP A 157 2.90 3.28 11.48
N GLY A 158 2.82 4.54 11.90
CA GLY A 158 3.25 4.97 13.22
C GLY A 158 2.49 4.32 14.38
N ALA A 159 1.24 3.88 14.13
CA ALA A 159 0.42 3.27 15.17
C ALA A 159 0.91 1.86 15.56
N VAL A 160 1.61 1.14 14.68
CA VAL A 160 2.08 -0.25 14.93
C VAL A 160 3.57 -0.48 14.71
N GLY A 161 4.23 0.46 14.04
CA GLY A 161 5.65 0.34 13.70
C GLY A 161 6.00 -1.00 13.05
N PHE A 162 6.92 -1.73 13.69
CA PHE A 162 7.49 -2.99 13.20
C PHE A 162 7.01 -4.23 13.98
N GLY A 163 5.94 -4.12 14.76
CA GLY A 163 5.43 -5.20 15.62
C GLY A 163 6.50 -5.73 16.59
N ASN A 164 6.64 -7.06 16.68
CA ASN A 164 7.62 -7.72 17.54
C ASN A 164 9.06 -7.70 17.00
N ARG A 165 9.31 -7.04 15.85
CA ARG A 165 10.63 -6.88 15.20
C ARG A 165 11.32 -8.18 14.79
N LYS A 166 10.59 -9.30 14.70
CA LYS A 166 11.10 -10.59 14.23
C LYS A 166 10.73 -10.82 12.77
N LEU A 167 11.56 -11.61 12.09
CA LEU A 167 11.32 -12.03 10.71
C LEU A 167 10.16 -13.02 10.61
N PHE A 168 9.50 -13.02 9.47
CA PHE A 168 8.52 -14.03 9.11
C PHE A 168 9.15 -15.43 9.17
N PRO A 169 8.46 -16.45 9.75
CA PRO A 169 7.11 -16.44 10.31
C PRO A 169 7.01 -16.03 11.80
N ALA A 170 8.13 -15.80 12.47
CA ALA A 170 8.20 -15.45 13.90
C ALA A 170 7.64 -14.05 14.24
N GLY A 171 7.61 -13.18 13.24
CA GLY A 171 7.09 -11.84 13.33
C GLY A 171 6.67 -11.31 11.96
N PRO A 172 6.27 -10.05 11.89
CA PRO A 172 5.71 -9.51 10.66
C PRO A 172 6.77 -9.03 9.67
N LEU A 173 8.06 -9.02 10.03
CA LEU A 173 9.10 -8.48 9.15
C LEU A 173 9.42 -9.42 7.96
N ARG A 174 9.45 -8.87 6.75
CA ARG A 174 9.87 -9.54 5.51
C ARG A 174 11.38 -9.49 5.28
N GLU A 175 12.09 -8.62 5.99
CA GLU A 175 13.54 -8.50 5.97
C GLU A 175 14.02 -7.82 7.26
N THR A 176 15.31 -7.83 7.55
CA THR A 176 15.80 -7.21 8.79
C THR A 176 15.71 -5.69 8.67
N LEU A 177 15.57 -5.02 9.82
CA LEU A 177 15.58 -3.54 9.87
C LEU A 177 16.88 -2.98 9.27
N HIS A 178 18.02 -3.62 9.57
CA HIS A 178 19.31 -3.24 9.03
C HIS A 178 19.37 -3.34 7.50
N ASP A 179 18.96 -4.48 6.92
CA ASP A 179 18.96 -4.70 5.47
C ASP A 179 17.99 -3.76 4.72
N ALA A 180 16.93 -3.32 5.39
CA ALA A 180 16.00 -2.34 4.87
C ALA A 180 16.57 -0.92 4.92
N PHE A 181 17.09 -0.50 6.07
CA PHE A 181 17.58 0.87 6.29
C PHE A 181 18.83 1.20 5.48
N SER A 182 19.67 0.20 5.19
CA SER A 182 20.82 0.40 4.31
C SER A 182 20.43 0.78 2.88
N ARG A 183 19.20 0.47 2.44
CA ARG A 183 18.75 0.65 1.05
C ARG A 183 17.76 1.79 0.83
N VAL A 184 17.16 2.31 1.90
CA VAL A 184 16.13 3.35 1.80
C VAL A 184 16.76 4.72 2.05
N ALA A 185 16.33 5.71 1.27
CA ALA A 185 16.77 7.09 1.41
C ALA A 185 16.05 7.78 2.58
N ALA A 186 14.75 7.54 2.71
CA ALA A 186 13.91 8.14 3.73
C ALA A 186 12.78 7.20 4.16
N ILE A 187 12.14 7.58 5.27
CA ILE A 187 10.98 6.89 5.84
C ILE A 187 9.76 7.80 5.69
N VAL A 188 8.67 7.25 5.18
CA VAL A 188 7.35 7.88 5.22
C VAL A 188 6.62 7.37 6.45
N MET A 189 6.49 8.21 7.47
CA MET A 189 5.78 7.92 8.70
C MET A 189 4.32 8.35 8.57
N ILE A 190 3.41 7.39 8.58
CA ILE A 190 1.97 7.66 8.50
C ILE A 190 1.38 7.68 9.91
N GLY A 191 0.84 8.83 10.31
CA GLY A 191 0.27 9.05 11.62
C GLY A 191 1.31 9.21 12.74
N GLU A 192 0.84 9.18 13.98
CA GLU A 192 1.67 9.36 15.17
C GLU A 192 2.60 8.15 15.40
N ASP A 193 3.88 8.40 15.68
CA ASP A 193 4.88 7.36 15.99
C ASP A 193 4.74 6.83 17.42
N LYS A 194 3.66 6.08 17.67
CA LYS A 194 3.35 5.49 18.99
C LYS A 194 4.38 4.45 19.42
N GLU A 195 4.99 3.76 18.45
CA GLU A 195 6.00 2.73 18.70
C GLU A 195 7.43 3.27 18.78
N ARG A 196 7.60 4.60 18.69
CA ARG A 196 8.89 5.31 18.74
C ARG A 196 9.92 4.70 17.81
N VAL A 197 9.50 4.30 16.62
CA VAL A 197 10.41 3.65 15.67
C VAL A 197 11.45 4.64 15.16
N THR A 198 11.12 5.94 15.04
CA THR A 198 11.98 6.99 14.45
C THR A 198 13.34 7.14 15.13
N TYR A 199 13.39 6.94 16.45
CA TYR A 199 14.63 7.02 17.24
C TYR A 199 15.70 6.01 16.79
N CYS A 200 15.28 4.90 16.18
CA CYS A 200 16.20 3.82 15.81
C CYS A 200 16.77 3.94 14.39
N LEU A 201 16.44 4.99 13.64
CA LEU A 201 16.48 4.93 12.17
C LEU A 201 17.63 5.70 11.53
N GLY A 202 18.11 6.80 12.12
CA GLY A 202 19.22 7.59 11.56
C GLY A 202 18.99 8.08 10.12
N LYS A 203 17.73 8.20 9.70
CA LYS A 203 17.29 8.53 8.34
C LYS A 203 16.28 9.68 8.39
N THR A 204 16.16 10.41 7.29
CA THR A 204 15.13 11.44 7.14
C THR A 204 13.73 10.83 7.29
N VAL A 205 12.90 11.47 8.10
CA VAL A 205 11.51 11.06 8.35
C VAL A 205 10.57 12.08 7.73
N LEU A 206 9.85 11.66 6.71
CA LEU A 206 8.78 12.41 6.07
C LEU A 206 7.46 12.04 6.76
N ARG A 207 6.86 12.99 7.48
CA ARG A 207 5.60 12.76 8.18
C ARG A 207 4.43 12.96 7.23
N ALA A 208 3.45 12.07 7.33
CA ALA A 208 2.23 12.12 6.57
C ALA A 208 1.04 11.64 7.40
N LYS A 209 -0.15 12.06 7.00
CA LYS A 209 -1.41 11.61 7.60
C LYS A 209 -2.35 11.13 6.50
N LEU A 210 -3.18 10.14 6.85
CA LEU A 210 -4.33 9.81 6.03
C LEU A 210 -5.45 10.77 6.40
N VAL A 211 -5.96 11.48 5.41
CA VAL A 211 -7.11 12.37 5.55
C VAL A 211 -8.29 11.68 4.87
N PRO A 212 -9.33 11.28 5.62
CA PRO A 212 -10.53 10.74 5.02
C PRO A 212 -11.24 11.83 4.22
N SER A 213 -11.74 11.45 3.06
CA SER A 213 -12.55 12.30 2.19
C SER A 213 -13.88 11.60 1.94
N LEU A 214 -14.97 12.32 2.24
CA LEU A 214 -16.34 11.87 1.99
C LEU A 214 -16.88 12.55 0.74
N PRO A 215 -17.72 11.86 -0.05
CA PRO A 215 -18.47 12.51 -1.12
C PRO A 215 -19.26 13.71 -0.56
N PRO A 216 -19.29 14.86 -1.24
CA PRO A 216 -20.03 16.04 -0.78
C PRO A 216 -21.52 15.79 -0.53
N THR A 217 -22.08 14.75 -1.16
CA THR A 217 -23.48 14.32 -1.03
C THR A 217 -23.75 13.50 0.23
N PHE A 218 -22.71 13.10 0.98
CA PHE A 218 -22.87 12.36 2.23
C PHE A 218 -23.10 13.36 3.37
N LEU A 219 -24.27 13.30 4.01
CA LEU A 219 -24.74 14.24 5.04
C LEU A 219 -23.78 14.36 6.23
N LYS A 220 -23.95 15.41 7.05
CA LYS A 220 -23.34 15.51 8.38
C LYS A 220 -24.00 14.49 9.32
N GLU A 221 -23.21 13.60 9.91
CA GLU A 221 -23.58 12.55 10.91
C GLU A 221 -24.48 11.38 10.44
N PRO A 222 -24.24 10.71 9.30
CA PRO A 222 -25.03 9.57 8.91
C PRO A 222 -24.64 8.35 9.75
N LYS A 223 -25.66 7.62 10.20
CA LYS A 223 -25.50 6.30 10.81
C LYS A 223 -25.16 5.29 9.72
N VAL A 224 -24.04 4.59 9.87
CA VAL A 224 -23.52 3.71 8.84
C VAL A 224 -23.36 2.27 9.30
N LEU A 225 -23.54 1.35 8.34
CA LEU A 225 -23.00 0.01 8.39
C LEU A 225 -21.68 0.04 7.60
N ALA A 226 -20.58 -0.02 8.33
CA ALA A 226 -19.24 -0.03 7.75
C ALA A 226 -18.81 -1.47 7.48
N PHE A 227 -18.21 -1.75 6.33
CA PHE A 227 -17.66 -3.08 6.05
C PHE A 227 -16.36 -2.99 5.28
N ALA A 228 -15.44 -3.90 5.57
CA ALA A 228 -14.13 -3.91 4.90
C ALA A 228 -13.49 -5.30 4.83
N GLY A 229 -12.87 -5.57 3.69
CA GLY A 229 -12.11 -6.78 3.38
C GLY A 229 -10.63 -6.47 3.19
N ILE A 230 -10.06 -5.68 4.09
CA ILE A 230 -8.66 -5.25 4.07
C ILE A 230 -7.87 -5.87 5.22
N GLY A 231 -6.54 -5.93 5.11
CA GLY A 231 -5.69 -6.53 6.14
C GLY A 231 -5.83 -5.93 7.55
N ARG A 232 -6.27 -4.67 7.69
CA ARG A 232 -6.53 -4.00 8.98
C ARG A 232 -7.79 -3.12 8.94
N PRO A 233 -9.00 -3.71 9.12
CA PRO A 233 -10.28 -2.98 9.08
C PRO A 233 -10.37 -1.86 10.12
N GLN A 234 -9.74 -2.02 11.29
CA GLN A 234 -9.78 -1.02 12.36
C GLN A 234 -9.36 0.38 11.89
N LYS A 235 -8.34 0.48 11.02
CA LYS A 235 -7.92 1.78 10.46
C LYS A 235 -9.03 2.46 9.68
N PHE A 236 -9.76 1.69 8.88
CA PHE A 236 -10.88 2.22 8.12
C PHE A 236 -12.00 2.70 9.05
N TYR A 237 -12.32 1.94 10.10
CA TYR A 237 -13.30 2.37 11.10
C TYR A 237 -12.88 3.62 11.88
N ASP A 238 -11.59 3.75 12.18
CA ASP A 238 -11.06 4.95 12.83
C ASP A 238 -11.16 6.16 11.88
N SER A 239 -10.80 6.00 10.59
CA SER A 239 -10.99 7.03 9.57
C SER A 239 -12.46 7.42 9.34
N CYS A 240 -13.39 6.46 9.41
CA CYS A 240 -14.84 6.77 9.38
C CYS A 240 -15.23 7.68 10.56
N LYS A 241 -14.74 7.39 11.77
CA LYS A 241 -15.04 8.21 12.96
C LYS A 241 -14.40 9.60 12.87
N GLU A 242 -13.17 9.68 12.39
CA GLU A 242 -12.48 10.96 12.12
C GLU A 242 -13.22 11.81 11.08
N ALA A 243 -13.88 11.17 10.11
CA ALA A 243 -14.74 11.82 9.14
C ALA A 243 -16.14 12.21 9.70
N GLY A 244 -16.40 11.99 10.99
CA GLY A 244 -17.67 12.34 11.64
C GLY A 244 -18.79 11.32 11.46
N LEU A 245 -18.49 10.08 11.07
CA LEU A 245 -19.49 9.03 10.86
C LEU A 245 -19.80 8.26 12.15
N VAL A 246 -21.07 7.89 12.30
CA VAL A 246 -21.53 7.05 13.42
C VAL A 246 -21.68 5.60 12.94
N ILE A 247 -20.69 4.77 13.26
CA ILE A 247 -20.73 3.34 12.92
C ILE A 247 -21.68 2.61 13.87
N VAL A 248 -22.87 2.24 13.38
CA VAL A 248 -23.86 1.46 14.15
C VAL A 248 -23.60 -0.04 14.04
N GLN A 249 -23.00 -0.47 12.93
CA GLN A 249 -22.64 -1.86 12.69
C GLN A 249 -21.37 -1.94 11.85
N SER A 250 -20.49 -2.90 12.16
CA SER A 250 -19.27 -3.18 11.41
C SER A 250 -19.21 -4.63 10.96
N ASN A 251 -18.87 -4.89 9.70
CA ASN A 251 -18.72 -6.23 9.15
C ASN A 251 -17.31 -6.43 8.56
N ASP A 252 -16.51 -7.26 9.22
CA ASP A 252 -15.16 -7.60 8.78
C ASP A 252 -15.16 -8.77 7.79
N PHE A 253 -14.50 -8.59 6.66
CA PHE A 253 -14.23 -9.64 5.68
C PHE A 253 -12.72 -9.98 5.63
N PRO A 254 -12.33 -11.15 5.11
CA PRO A 254 -10.93 -11.48 4.88
C PRO A 254 -10.24 -10.48 3.94
N ASP A 255 -8.92 -10.32 4.08
CA ASP A 255 -8.14 -9.50 3.15
C ASP A 255 -8.28 -10.02 1.72
N HIS A 256 -8.49 -9.11 0.77
CA HIS A 256 -8.85 -9.42 -0.63
C HIS A 256 -10.17 -10.19 -0.82
N HIS A 257 -11.17 -9.97 0.06
CA HIS A 257 -12.48 -10.59 -0.07
C HIS A 257 -13.16 -10.24 -1.41
N VAL A 258 -13.72 -11.26 -2.05
CA VAL A 258 -14.55 -11.12 -3.26
C VAL A 258 -16.01 -11.10 -2.83
N TYR A 259 -16.68 -9.97 -3.04
CA TYR A 259 -18.06 -9.77 -2.62
C TYR A 259 -19.03 -10.49 -3.57
N SER A 260 -19.72 -11.50 -3.04
CA SER A 260 -20.77 -12.21 -3.77
C SER A 260 -22.10 -11.45 -3.75
N ALA A 261 -22.99 -11.74 -4.69
CA ALA A 261 -24.37 -11.22 -4.67
C ALA A 261 -25.09 -11.52 -3.35
N LYS A 262 -24.81 -12.67 -2.72
CA LYS A 262 -25.34 -13.02 -1.40
C LYS A 262 -24.82 -12.05 -0.32
N ASN A 263 -23.52 -11.79 -0.29
CA ASN A 263 -22.95 -10.83 0.67
C ASN A 263 -23.57 -9.44 0.52
N MET A 264 -23.74 -8.97 -0.72
CA MET A 264 -24.32 -7.66 -0.97
C MET A 264 -25.77 -7.59 -0.50
N LYS A 265 -26.59 -8.61 -0.81
CA LYS A 265 -27.98 -8.68 -0.32
C LYS A 265 -28.08 -8.71 1.20
N GLU A 266 -27.20 -9.44 1.87
CA GLU A 266 -27.15 -9.50 3.34
C GLU A 266 -26.77 -8.15 3.95
N LEU A 267 -25.76 -7.46 3.39
CA LEU A 267 -25.35 -6.12 3.82
C LEU A 267 -26.46 -5.10 3.60
N THR A 268 -27.07 -5.08 2.42
CA THR A 268 -28.19 -4.19 2.10
C THR A 268 -29.38 -4.43 3.03
N ALA A 269 -29.79 -5.69 3.24
CA ALA A 269 -30.90 -6.01 4.13
C ALA A 269 -30.63 -5.58 5.58
N ALA A 270 -29.40 -5.79 6.07
CA ALA A 270 -29.00 -5.35 7.41
C ALA A 270 -28.99 -3.83 7.56
N ALA A 271 -28.54 -3.11 6.52
CA ALA A 271 -28.52 -1.66 6.47
C ALA A 271 -29.94 -1.08 6.42
N THR A 272 -30.80 -1.57 5.52
CA THR A 272 -32.21 -1.15 5.40
C THR A 272 -32.99 -1.39 6.70
N LYS A 273 -32.80 -2.54 7.37
CA LYS A 273 -33.49 -2.86 8.63
C LYS A 273 -33.24 -1.84 9.74
N LYS A 274 -32.07 -1.18 9.72
CA LYS A 274 -31.62 -0.24 10.75
C LYS A 274 -31.55 1.20 10.25
N ASP A 275 -32.04 1.47 9.03
CA ASP A 275 -31.94 2.76 8.36
C ASP A 275 -30.50 3.31 8.33
N LEU A 276 -29.56 2.46 7.86
CA LEU A 276 -28.14 2.77 7.78
C LEU A 276 -27.70 2.92 6.33
N SER A 277 -26.77 3.82 6.07
CA SER A 277 -26.03 3.84 4.81
C SER A 277 -24.90 2.81 4.83
N LEU A 278 -24.64 2.16 3.70
CA LEU A 278 -23.48 1.29 3.54
C LEU A 278 -22.24 2.13 3.27
N ILE A 279 -21.13 1.83 3.95
CA ILE A 279 -19.84 2.44 3.66
C ILE A 279 -18.71 1.41 3.63
N THR A 280 -17.78 1.57 2.68
CA THR A 280 -16.62 0.68 2.51
C THR A 280 -15.37 1.44 2.05
N THR A 281 -14.26 0.71 1.88
CA THR A 281 -12.99 1.26 1.40
C THR A 281 -12.93 1.34 -0.12
N ALA A 282 -12.11 2.22 -0.68
CA ALA A 282 -11.85 2.25 -2.12
C ALA A 282 -11.32 0.92 -2.68
N LYS A 283 -10.54 0.17 -1.88
CA LYS A 283 -10.05 -1.17 -2.26
C LYS A 283 -11.18 -2.19 -2.36
N ASP A 284 -12.10 -2.16 -1.42
CA ASP A 284 -13.27 -3.05 -1.41
C ASP A 284 -14.24 -2.72 -2.54
N TRP A 285 -14.48 -1.42 -2.79
CA TRP A 285 -15.35 -0.93 -3.87
C TRP A 285 -15.03 -1.55 -5.24
N ILE A 286 -13.75 -1.60 -5.59
CA ILE A 286 -13.26 -2.16 -6.86
C ILE A 286 -13.61 -3.67 -6.98
N ARG A 287 -13.78 -4.38 -5.86
CA ARG A 287 -14.13 -5.81 -5.82
C ARG A 287 -15.64 -6.07 -5.73
N ILE A 288 -16.45 -5.04 -5.47
CA ILE A 288 -17.91 -5.15 -5.46
C ILE A 288 -18.41 -5.16 -6.91
N PRO A 289 -19.34 -6.06 -7.28
CA PRO A 289 -19.93 -6.06 -8.62
C PRO A 289 -20.70 -4.75 -8.90
N GLU A 290 -20.59 -4.22 -10.11
CA GLU A 290 -21.14 -2.91 -10.48
C GLU A 290 -22.63 -2.75 -10.16
N THR A 291 -23.42 -3.80 -10.34
CA THR A 291 -24.87 -3.82 -10.04
C THR A 291 -25.21 -3.49 -8.58
N TYR A 292 -24.26 -3.62 -7.65
CA TYR A 292 -24.48 -3.35 -6.22
C TYR A 292 -23.77 -2.09 -5.71
N ARG A 293 -23.16 -1.31 -6.61
CA ARG A 293 -22.37 -0.13 -6.23
C ARG A 293 -23.22 1.11 -5.94
N THR A 294 -24.41 1.24 -6.51
CA THR A 294 -25.23 2.48 -6.48
C THR A 294 -25.49 3.03 -5.09
N ASP A 295 -25.72 2.17 -4.09
CA ASP A 295 -26.16 2.57 -2.75
C ASP A 295 -25.07 2.42 -1.68
N ILE A 296 -23.80 2.40 -2.10
CA ILE A 296 -22.66 2.23 -1.21
C ILE A 296 -21.78 3.46 -1.26
N CYS A 297 -21.53 4.05 -0.10
CA CYS A 297 -20.55 5.11 0.05
C CYS A 297 -19.14 4.51 0.08
N VAL A 298 -18.19 5.19 -0.55
CA VAL A 298 -16.77 4.87 -0.45
C VAL A 298 -16.11 5.93 0.41
N LEU A 299 -15.43 5.50 1.46
CA LEU A 299 -14.50 6.39 2.16
C LEU A 299 -13.19 6.38 1.38
N GLU A 300 -12.93 7.47 0.69
CA GLU A 300 -11.62 7.72 0.09
C GLU A 300 -10.66 8.21 1.19
N VAL A 301 -9.38 7.89 1.04
CA VAL A 301 -8.33 8.36 1.95
C VAL A 301 -7.18 8.91 1.13
N ASP A 302 -6.87 10.18 1.37
CA ASP A 302 -5.74 10.83 0.76
C ASP A 302 -4.57 10.84 1.74
N LEU A 303 -3.38 10.50 1.26
CA LEU A 303 -2.17 10.68 2.05
C LEU A 303 -1.64 12.08 1.81
N VAL A 304 -1.58 12.87 2.88
CA VAL A 304 -1.08 14.24 2.87
C VAL A 304 0.22 14.29 3.66
N PHE A 305 1.30 14.71 3.00
CA PHE A 305 2.57 14.99 3.65
C PHE A 305 2.47 16.29 4.45
N GLU A 306 3.06 16.32 5.64
CA GLU A 306 3.14 17.55 6.46
C GLU A 306 4.03 18.60 5.79
N ASP A 307 5.07 18.15 5.09
CA ASP A 307 6.03 18.98 4.37
C ASP A 307 6.27 18.37 2.97
N ALA A 308 5.58 18.92 1.96
CA ALA A 308 5.71 18.49 0.57
C ALA A 308 7.05 18.92 -0.05
N ASP A 309 7.64 20.02 0.41
CA ASP A 309 8.92 20.51 -0.09
C ASP A 309 10.06 19.61 0.37
N ALA A 310 10.03 19.13 1.62
CA ALA A 310 10.96 18.13 2.12
C ALA A 310 10.87 16.82 1.33
N LEU A 311 9.67 16.36 0.98
CA LEU A 311 9.49 15.20 0.10
C LEU A 311 10.16 15.43 -1.26
N ASN A 312 9.88 16.57 -1.89
CA ASN A 312 10.45 16.92 -3.19
C ASN A 312 11.97 16.98 -3.14
N HIS A 313 12.53 17.63 -2.13
CA HIS A 313 13.97 17.72 -1.94
C HIS A 313 14.60 16.32 -1.80
N VAL A 314 14.01 15.43 -1.01
CA VAL A 314 14.49 14.05 -0.83
C VAL A 314 14.44 13.26 -2.15
N ILE A 315 13.35 13.38 -2.92
CA ILE A 315 13.20 12.70 -4.20
C ILE A 315 14.26 13.20 -5.20
N GLN A 316 14.34 14.52 -5.40
CA GLN A 316 15.23 15.11 -6.40
C GLN A 316 16.70 14.87 -6.06
N SER A 317 17.11 15.11 -4.81
CA SER A 317 18.51 14.89 -4.37
C SER A 317 18.95 13.43 -4.55
N SER A 318 18.07 12.47 -4.26
CA SER A 318 18.35 11.04 -4.43
C SER A 318 18.46 10.66 -5.91
N ILE A 319 17.56 11.18 -6.76
CA ILE A 319 17.59 10.94 -8.21
C ILE A 319 18.88 11.53 -8.81
N THR A 320 19.24 12.76 -8.47
CA THR A 320 20.47 13.40 -8.94
C THR A 320 21.71 12.60 -8.51
N ALA A 321 21.79 12.19 -7.24
CA ALA A 321 22.92 11.42 -6.74
C ALA A 321 23.03 10.03 -7.41
N SER A 322 21.90 9.35 -7.64
CA SER A 322 21.88 8.03 -8.26
C SER A 322 22.21 8.06 -9.76
N ARG A 323 22.04 9.20 -10.43
CA ARG A 323 22.19 9.34 -11.89
C ARG A 323 23.34 10.24 -12.30
N ALA A 324 24.12 10.76 -11.35
CA ALA A 324 25.32 11.52 -11.65
C ALA A 324 26.30 10.64 -12.46
N PRO A 325 26.90 11.17 -13.55
CA PRO A 325 27.94 10.44 -14.26
C PRO A 325 29.10 10.17 -13.30
N SER A 326 29.48 8.89 -13.20
CA SER A 326 30.60 8.40 -12.39
C SER A 326 31.95 8.79 -13.00
#